data_AF-A0A8T5J8T4-F1
#
_entry.id   AF-A0A8T5J8T4-F1
#
_cell.length_a   1.000
_cell.length_b   1.000
_cell.length_c   1.000
_cell.angle_alpha   90.00
_cell.angle_beta   90.00
_cell.angle_gamma   90.00
#
_symmetry.space_group_name_H-M   'P 1'
#
loop_
_entity.id
_entity.type
_entity.pdbx_description
1 polymer ?
#
loop_
_entity_poly.entity_id
_entity_poly.type
_entity_poly.pdbx_seq_one_letter_code
_entity_poly.pdbx_strand_id
1 'polypeptide(L)'
;MGKAKRIYEGLRNHVVDSTTIMAESFPFFAAYETKLAGMEADISMNAKYLGASITYAGLGFAFSKGRDVWRKKFKISDRSKEKLQAAHDILYTAAFNGAFLPALYYSSGERDLETLAVGTGLGIAVAGANSYFLGSAIDIGRDLTGIETCDRKIYPHLIKDRSPKIKKSIAAGLVVGSIGLMSLIYNY
;
A
#
# COMPACT_ATOMS: atom_id res chain seq x y z
N MET A 1 -19.83 -3.35 -23.23
CA MET A 1 -18.51 -3.92 -22.86
C MET A 1 -18.67 -5.39 -22.49
N GLY A 2 -17.97 -6.31 -23.18
CA GLY A 2 -18.10 -7.75 -22.96
C GLY A 2 -17.65 -8.22 -21.57
N LYS A 3 -18.21 -9.34 -21.09
CA LYS A 3 -17.92 -9.93 -19.76
C LYS A 3 -16.42 -10.22 -19.58
N ALA A 4 -15.78 -10.79 -20.60
CA ALA A 4 -14.34 -11.11 -20.59
C ALA A 4 -13.46 -9.86 -20.43
N LYS A 5 -13.77 -8.77 -21.16
CA LYS A 5 -13.03 -7.50 -21.06
C LYS A 5 -13.13 -6.90 -19.65
N ARG A 6 -14.31 -6.94 -19.03
CA ARG A 6 -14.51 -6.49 -17.64
C ARG A 6 -13.70 -7.29 -16.63
N ILE A 7 -13.66 -8.61 -16.78
CA ILE A 7 -12.88 -9.49 -15.89
C ILE A 7 -11.39 -9.18 -16.03
N TYR A 8 -10.90 -9.06 -17.27
CA TYR A 8 -9.50 -8.73 -17.53
C TYR A 8 -9.09 -7.38 -16.92
N GLU A 9 -9.89 -6.34 -17.12
CA GLU A 9 -9.62 -5.01 -16.52
C GLU A 9 -9.66 -5.05 -15.00
N GLY A 10 -10.61 -5.78 -14.41
CA GLY A 10 -10.68 -5.97 -12.96
C GLY A 10 -9.45 -6.66 -12.39
N LEU A 11 -9.01 -7.76 -13.02
CA LEU A 11 -7.81 -8.49 -12.62
C LEU A 11 -6.55 -7.64 -12.76
N ARG A 12 -6.42 -6.91 -13.87
CA ARG A 12 -5.30 -5.99 -14.10
C ARG A 12 -5.23 -4.93 -13.01
N ASN A 13 -6.36 -4.34 -12.64
CA ASN A 13 -6.43 -3.34 -11.58
C ASN A 13 -6.04 -3.93 -10.22
N HIS A 14 -6.56 -5.12 -9.90
CA HIS A 14 -6.21 -5.83 -8.68
C HIS A 14 -4.70 -6.09 -8.55
N VAL A 15 -4.08 -6.61 -9.62
CA VAL A 15 -2.64 -6.90 -9.62
C VAL A 15 -1.83 -5.63 -9.44
N VAL A 16 -2.15 -4.56 -10.17
CA VAL A 16 -1.42 -3.30 -10.07
C VAL A 16 -1.59 -2.66 -8.69
N ASP A 17 -2.82 -2.55 -8.18
CA ASP A 17 -3.07 -1.94 -6.88
C ASP A 17 -2.38 -2.74 -5.77
N SER A 18 -2.52 -4.07 -5.77
CA SER A 18 -1.88 -4.96 -4.80
C SER A 18 -0.36 -4.82 -4.82
N THR A 19 0.24 -4.89 -6.01
CA THR A 19 1.69 -4.76 -6.18
C THR A 19 2.19 -3.40 -5.71
N THR A 20 1.43 -2.34 -6.01
CA THR A 20 1.78 -0.97 -5.62
C THR A 20 1.70 -0.78 -4.10
N ILE A 21 0.62 -1.28 -3.47
CA ILE A 21 0.46 -1.24 -2.02
C ILE A 21 1.67 -1.92 -1.35
N MET A 22 2.04 -3.12 -1.78
CA MET A 22 3.17 -3.82 -1.15
C MET A 22 4.50 -3.17 -1.46
N ALA A 23 4.75 -2.77 -2.71
CA ALA A 23 6.01 -2.14 -3.10
C ALA A 23 6.27 -0.85 -2.31
N GLU A 24 5.21 -0.10 -2.00
CA GLU A 24 5.30 1.10 -1.18
C GLU A 24 5.40 0.75 0.30
N SER A 25 4.45 0.00 0.84
CA SER A 25 4.30 -0.15 2.29
C SER A 25 5.27 -1.14 2.91
N PHE A 26 5.65 -2.22 2.23
CA PHE A 26 6.43 -3.29 2.85
C PHE A 26 7.78 -2.81 3.39
N PRO A 27 8.59 -2.02 2.64
CA PRO A 27 9.83 -1.46 3.18
C PRO A 27 9.62 -0.63 4.45
N PHE A 28 8.62 0.23 4.48
CA PHE A 28 8.31 1.04 5.66
C PHE A 28 7.91 0.17 6.85
N PHE A 29 7.05 -0.82 6.61
CA PHE A 29 6.60 -1.73 7.65
C PHE A 29 7.72 -2.60 8.19
N ALA A 30 8.56 -3.15 7.32
CA ALA A 30 9.71 -3.95 7.73
C ALA A 30 10.71 -3.13 8.56
N ALA A 31 10.97 -1.89 8.15
CA ALA A 31 11.89 -1.01 8.87
C ALA A 31 11.37 -0.69 10.28
N TYR A 32 10.09 -0.31 10.45
CA TYR A 32 9.62 -0.02 11.80
C TYR A 32 9.46 -1.28 12.65
N GLU A 33 8.99 -2.40 12.09
CA GLU A 33 8.79 -3.64 12.84
C GLU A 33 10.12 -4.08 13.47
N THR A 34 11.18 -4.13 12.66
CA THR A 34 12.48 -4.63 13.08
C THR A 34 13.32 -3.61 13.86
N LYS A 35 13.20 -2.30 13.55
CA LYS A 35 14.07 -1.27 14.16
C LYS A 35 13.40 -0.46 15.28
N LEU A 36 12.07 -0.38 15.33
CA LEU A 36 11.33 0.42 16.31
C LEU A 36 10.46 -0.42 17.23
N ALA A 37 9.73 -1.40 16.70
CA ALA A 37 8.81 -2.24 17.48
C ALA A 37 9.51 -3.42 18.16
N GLY A 38 10.78 -3.68 17.85
CA GLY A 38 11.55 -4.78 18.45
C GLY A 38 11.12 -6.17 17.98
N MET A 39 10.35 -6.27 16.90
CA MET A 39 9.89 -7.55 16.36
C MET A 39 11.05 -8.30 15.71
N GLU A 40 11.16 -9.59 15.99
CA GLU A 40 12.18 -10.44 15.37
C GLU A 40 12.06 -10.43 13.84
N ALA A 41 13.21 -10.44 13.15
CA ALA A 41 13.26 -10.34 11.69
C ALA A 41 12.47 -11.45 10.99
N ASP A 42 12.52 -12.68 11.51
CA ASP A 42 11.77 -13.82 10.95
C ASP A 42 10.25 -13.63 11.09
N ILE A 43 9.78 -13.09 12.22
CA ILE A 43 8.36 -12.79 12.44
C ILE A 43 7.90 -11.67 11.51
N SER A 44 8.68 -10.59 11.38
CA SER A 44 8.40 -9.51 10.43
C SER A 44 8.33 -10.03 9.00
N MET A 45 9.29 -10.87 8.59
CA MET A 45 9.34 -11.45 7.25
C MET A 45 8.15 -12.39 6.99
N ASN A 46 7.75 -13.19 7.97
CA ASN A 46 6.52 -13.98 7.92
C ASN A 46 5.28 -13.09 7.74
N ALA A 47 5.21 -11.95 8.43
CA ALA A 47 4.12 -10.99 8.26
C ALA A 47 4.06 -10.40 6.85
N LYS A 48 5.21 -10.21 6.18
CA LYS A 48 5.26 -9.77 4.78
C LYS A 48 4.79 -10.86 3.82
N TYR A 49 5.20 -12.10 4.02
CA TYR A 49 4.73 -13.22 3.20
C TYR A 49 3.22 -13.45 3.36
N LEU A 50 2.72 -13.46 4.59
CA LEU A 50 1.31 -13.62 4.87
C LEU A 50 0.51 -12.41 4.36
N GLY A 51 1.00 -11.20 4.62
CA GLY A 51 0.44 -9.96 4.12
C GLY A 51 0.35 -9.94 2.59
N ALA A 52 1.39 -10.37 1.88
CA ALA A 52 1.40 -10.44 0.42
C ALA A 52 0.38 -11.45 -0.09
N SER A 53 0.34 -12.62 0.53
CA SER A 53 -0.60 -13.69 0.18
C SER A 53 -2.05 -13.20 0.31
N ILE A 54 -2.39 -12.57 1.44
CA ILE A 54 -3.74 -12.05 1.68
C ILE A 54 -4.06 -10.87 0.75
N THR A 55 -3.08 -9.99 0.51
CA THR A 55 -3.22 -8.85 -0.41
C THR A 55 -3.59 -9.33 -1.80
N TYR A 56 -2.83 -10.29 -2.36
CA TYR A 56 -3.14 -10.88 -3.66
C TYR A 56 -4.37 -11.78 -3.67
N ALA A 57 -4.76 -12.39 -2.54
CA ALA A 57 -6.00 -13.13 -2.42
C ALA A 57 -7.26 -12.25 -2.56
N GLY A 58 -7.11 -10.92 -2.46
CA GLY A 58 -8.18 -9.96 -2.73
C GLY A 58 -8.21 -8.77 -1.77
N LEU A 59 -7.42 -8.80 -0.69
CA LEU A 59 -7.44 -7.73 0.30
C LEU A 59 -6.92 -6.40 -0.28
N GLY A 60 -5.97 -6.43 -1.22
CA GLY A 60 -5.49 -5.22 -1.91
C GLY A 60 -6.61 -4.54 -2.70
N PHE A 61 -7.39 -5.32 -3.45
CA PHE A 61 -8.58 -4.81 -4.12
C PHE A 61 -9.64 -4.31 -3.13
N ALA A 62 -9.91 -5.05 -2.05
CA ALA A 62 -10.88 -4.66 -1.03
C ALA A 62 -10.49 -3.34 -0.36
N PHE A 63 -9.21 -3.14 -0.05
CA PHE A 63 -8.65 -1.91 0.48
C PHE A 63 -8.81 -0.75 -0.51
N SER A 64 -8.29 -0.90 -1.74
CA SER A 64 -8.34 0.17 -2.74
C SER A 64 -9.77 0.56 -3.11
N LYS A 65 -10.66 -0.43 -3.35
CA LYS A 65 -12.06 -0.15 -3.67
C LYS A 65 -12.84 0.36 -2.48
N GLY A 66 -12.57 -0.15 -1.28
CA GLY A 66 -13.15 0.39 -0.05
C GLY A 66 -12.80 1.86 0.09
N ARG A 67 -11.52 2.22 -0.04
CA ARG A 67 -11.05 3.62 -0.03
C ARG A 67 -11.81 4.47 -1.04
N ASP A 68 -11.91 4.02 -2.29
CA ASP A 68 -12.58 4.76 -3.36
C ASP A 68 -14.09 4.96 -3.08
N VAL A 69 -14.77 3.93 -2.53
CA VAL A 69 -16.18 4.01 -2.12
C VAL A 69 -16.36 5.01 -0.98
N TRP A 70 -15.49 4.99 0.02
CA TRP A 70 -15.54 5.94 1.13
C TRP A 70 -15.28 7.37 0.64
N ARG A 71 -14.26 7.60 -0.20
CA ARG A 71 -14.03 8.91 -0.82
C ARG A 71 -15.28 9.43 -1.53
N LYS A 72 -15.96 8.59 -2.32
CA LYS A 72 -17.22 8.95 -2.98
C LYS A 72 -18.34 9.28 -1.99
N LYS A 73 -18.51 8.48 -0.92
CA LYS A 73 -19.53 8.69 0.11
C LYS A 73 -19.35 10.03 0.83
N PHE A 74 -18.10 10.41 1.11
CA PHE A 74 -17.75 11.68 1.77
C PHE A 74 -17.54 12.84 0.78
N LYS A 75 -17.79 12.63 -0.52
CA LYS A 75 -17.61 13.63 -1.59
C LYS A 75 -16.18 14.19 -1.64
N ILE A 76 -15.18 13.36 -1.36
CA ILE A 76 -13.77 13.68 -1.43
C ILE A 76 -13.26 13.31 -2.82
N SER A 77 -12.80 14.31 -3.57
CA SER A 77 -12.25 14.17 -4.91
C SER A 77 -10.81 14.67 -4.96
N ASP A 78 -10.13 14.47 -6.08
CA ASP A 78 -8.75 14.98 -6.26
C ASP A 78 -8.69 16.51 -6.31
N ARG A 79 -9.85 17.19 -6.46
CA ARG A 79 -9.98 18.65 -6.37
C ARG A 79 -10.23 19.15 -4.95
N SER A 80 -10.50 18.25 -4.00
CA SER A 80 -10.72 18.61 -2.60
C SER A 80 -9.42 19.13 -1.97
N LYS A 81 -9.53 19.91 -0.88
CA LYS A 81 -8.35 20.40 -0.14
C LYS A 81 -7.45 19.24 0.28
N GLU A 82 -6.13 19.35 0.07
CA GLU A 82 -5.14 18.32 0.42
C GLU A 82 -5.29 17.82 1.87
N LYS A 83 -5.51 18.73 2.83
CA LYS A 83 -5.74 18.36 4.24
C LYS A 83 -6.93 17.42 4.43
N LEU A 84 -7.99 17.58 3.64
CA LEU A 84 -9.18 16.74 3.72
C LEU A 84 -8.93 15.36 3.09
N GLN A 85 -8.21 15.32 1.96
CA GLN A 85 -7.79 14.06 1.34
C GLN A 85 -6.88 13.27 2.29
N ALA A 86 -5.88 13.94 2.87
CA ALA A 86 -4.98 13.35 3.85
C ALA A 86 -5.72 12.84 5.09
N ALA A 87 -6.62 13.64 5.69
CA ALA A 87 -7.38 13.21 6.87
C ALA A 87 -8.23 11.97 6.59
N HIS A 88 -8.89 11.90 5.43
CA HIS A 88 -9.63 10.70 5.02
C HIS A 88 -8.71 9.50 4.87
N ASP A 89 -7.60 9.64 4.14
CA ASP A 89 -6.68 8.55 3.89
C ASP A 89 -6.03 8.06 5.19
N ILE A 90 -5.70 8.96 6.13
CA ILE A 90 -5.23 8.63 7.48
C ILE A 90 -6.26 7.77 8.22
N LEU A 91 -7.50 8.26 8.33
CA LEU A 91 -8.55 7.57 9.09
C LEU A 91 -8.90 6.22 8.49
N TYR A 92 -9.03 6.14 7.17
CA TYR A 92 -9.32 4.89 6.46
C TYR A 92 -8.19 3.86 6.67
N THR A 93 -6.94 4.29 6.47
CA THR A 93 -5.77 3.42 6.59
C THR A 93 -5.55 2.98 8.03
N ALA A 94 -5.72 3.88 9.01
CA ALA A 94 -5.61 3.57 10.42
C ALA A 94 -6.67 2.56 10.88
N ALA A 95 -7.93 2.77 10.50
CA ALA A 95 -9.02 1.86 10.84
C ALA A 95 -8.81 0.47 10.22
N PHE A 96 -8.39 0.43 8.96
CA PHE A 96 -8.09 -0.82 8.27
C PHE A 96 -6.94 -1.59 8.94
N ASN A 97 -5.82 -0.91 9.21
CA ASN A 97 -4.66 -1.52 9.85
C ASN A 97 -4.94 -1.92 11.31
N GLY A 98 -5.73 -1.14 12.05
CA GLY A 98 -6.11 -1.50 13.41
C GLY A 98 -6.94 -2.78 13.50
N ALA A 99 -7.73 -3.09 12.47
CA ALA A 99 -8.44 -4.37 12.38
C ALA A 99 -7.54 -5.51 11.89
N PHE A 100 -6.55 -5.21 11.03
CA PHE A 100 -5.78 -6.22 10.32
C PHE A 100 -4.46 -6.60 11.00
N LEU A 101 -3.67 -5.62 11.45
CA LEU A 101 -2.32 -5.84 11.98
C LEU A 101 -2.26 -6.78 13.19
N PRO A 102 -3.16 -6.70 14.19
CA PRO A 102 -3.12 -7.62 15.32
C PRO A 102 -3.25 -9.08 14.89
N ALA A 103 -4.21 -9.35 14.00
CA ALA A 103 -4.44 -10.69 13.46
C ALA A 103 -3.26 -11.14 12.58
N LEU A 104 -2.69 -10.24 11.78
CA LEU A 104 -1.53 -10.52 10.95
C LEU A 104 -0.32 -10.92 11.79
N TYR A 105 0.06 -10.10 12.78
CA TYR A 105 1.24 -10.36 13.61
C TYR A 105 1.08 -11.60 14.47
N TYR A 106 -0.08 -11.79 15.08
CA TYR A 106 -0.37 -13.01 15.80
C TYR A 106 -0.28 -14.25 14.87
N SER A 107 -0.80 -14.17 13.65
CA SER A 107 -0.70 -15.28 12.68
C SER A 107 0.72 -15.49 12.16
N SER A 108 1.59 -14.48 12.25
CA SER A 108 2.98 -14.51 11.77
C SER A 108 3.96 -15.08 12.80
N GLY A 109 3.48 -15.37 14.01
CA GLY A 109 4.26 -16.00 15.08
C GLY A 109 4.45 -15.14 16.32
N GLU A 110 4.07 -13.86 16.29
CA GLU A 110 4.20 -13.00 17.46
C GLU A 110 3.26 -13.46 18.59
N ARG A 111 3.80 -13.54 19.80
CA ARG A 111 3.08 -13.99 21.00
C ARG A 111 3.26 -13.04 22.17
N ASP A 112 4.26 -12.17 22.13
CA ASP A 112 4.45 -11.17 23.15
C ASP A 112 3.41 -10.06 23.00
N LEU A 113 2.62 -9.83 24.06
CA LEU A 113 1.50 -8.89 24.04
C LEU A 113 1.98 -7.44 23.98
N GLU A 114 3.15 -7.15 24.57
CA GLU A 114 3.75 -5.81 24.52
C GLU A 114 4.19 -5.49 23.09
N THR A 115 4.94 -6.40 22.45
CA THR A 115 5.37 -6.28 21.05
C THR A 115 4.18 -6.23 20.09
N LEU A 116 3.13 -7.00 20.32
CA LEU A 116 1.88 -6.90 19.55
C LEU A 116 1.23 -5.53 19.69
N ALA A 117 1.10 -5.02 20.91
CA ALA A 117 0.46 -3.74 21.19
C ALA A 117 1.28 -2.58 20.63
N VAL A 118 2.59 -2.59 20.85
CA VAL A 118 3.53 -1.58 20.34
C VAL A 118 3.62 -1.65 18.82
N GLY A 119 3.82 -2.84 18.25
CA GLY A 119 3.86 -3.05 16.81
C GLY A 119 2.57 -2.65 16.11
N THR A 120 1.41 -2.96 16.69
CA THR A 120 0.11 -2.51 16.18
C THR A 120 -0.07 -1.00 16.31
N GLY A 121 0.18 -0.44 17.50
CA GLY A 121 -0.02 0.97 17.79
C GLY A 121 0.88 1.87 16.94
N LEU A 122 2.18 1.54 16.88
CA LEU A 122 3.14 2.19 15.99
C LEU A 122 2.79 1.94 14.53
N GLY A 123 2.38 0.73 14.16
CA GLY A 123 1.94 0.40 12.81
C GLY A 123 0.77 1.27 12.34
N ILE A 124 -0.23 1.50 13.19
CA ILE A 124 -1.34 2.40 12.90
C ILE A 124 -0.84 3.86 12.74
N ALA A 125 0.04 4.33 13.63
CA ALA A 125 0.57 5.68 13.58
C ALA A 125 1.41 5.92 12.32
N VAL A 126 2.30 4.97 11.98
CA VAL A 126 3.14 4.98 10.78
C VAL A 126 2.27 4.89 9.53
N ALA A 127 1.31 3.97 9.50
CA ALA A 127 0.39 3.82 8.37
C ALA A 127 -0.49 5.07 8.18
N GLY A 128 -0.88 5.73 9.27
CA GLY A 128 -1.54 7.02 9.25
C GLY A 128 -0.64 8.08 8.63
N ALA A 129 0.57 8.28 9.17
CA ALA A 129 1.53 9.26 8.63
C ALA A 129 1.87 9.02 7.14
N ASN A 130 1.91 7.74 6.73
CA ASN A 130 2.22 7.34 5.38
C ASN A 130 1.01 7.29 4.42
N SER A 131 -0.21 7.46 4.93
CA SER A 131 -1.43 7.18 4.16
C SER A 131 -1.58 8.06 2.92
N TYR A 132 -1.09 9.30 2.99
CA TYR A 132 -1.05 10.22 1.85
C TYR A 132 -0.13 9.69 0.73
N PHE A 133 1.03 9.15 1.09
CA PHE A 133 1.99 8.59 0.15
C PHE A 133 1.50 7.27 -0.41
N LEU A 134 0.98 6.36 0.42
CA LEU A 134 0.34 5.12 -0.03
C LEU A 134 -0.81 5.43 -1.00
N GLY A 135 -1.66 6.40 -0.64
CA GLY A 135 -2.78 6.80 -1.46
C GLY A 135 -2.34 7.34 -2.82
N SER A 136 -1.25 8.13 -2.82
CA SER A 136 -0.63 8.66 -4.03
C SER A 136 0.08 7.60 -4.84
N ALA A 137 0.73 6.64 -4.19
CA ALA A 137 1.42 5.54 -4.84
C ALA A 137 0.43 4.71 -5.64
N ILE A 138 -0.74 4.36 -5.09
CA ILE A 138 -1.80 3.64 -5.81
C ILE A 138 -2.20 4.41 -7.08
N ASP A 139 -2.47 5.71 -6.97
CA ASP A 139 -2.93 6.51 -8.10
C ASP A 139 -1.82 6.68 -9.16
N ILE A 140 -0.57 6.88 -8.74
CA ILE A 140 0.61 6.93 -9.62
C ILE A 140 0.88 5.56 -10.27
N GLY A 141 0.73 4.46 -9.53
CA GLY A 141 0.92 3.10 -10.03
C GLY A 141 -0.10 2.74 -11.12
N ARG A 142 -1.35 3.16 -10.94
CA ARG A 142 -2.39 3.08 -11.99
C ARG A 142 -2.01 3.87 -13.25
N ASP A 143 -1.46 5.08 -13.11
CA ASP A 143 -0.98 5.87 -14.25
C ASP A 143 0.22 5.25 -14.94
N LEU A 144 1.22 4.83 -14.17
CA LEU A 144 2.45 4.22 -14.69
C LEU A 144 2.18 2.95 -15.49
N THR A 145 1.14 2.22 -15.11
CA THR A 145 0.75 0.97 -15.77
C THR A 145 -0.30 1.17 -16.87
N GLY A 146 -0.86 2.39 -17.01
CA GLY A 146 -1.85 2.76 -18.02
C GLY A 146 -3.27 2.27 -17.72
N ILE A 147 -3.65 2.23 -16.45
CA ILE A 147 -5.01 1.90 -15.99
C ILE A 147 -5.86 3.18 -15.93
N GLU A 148 -5.35 4.20 -15.26
CA GLU A 148 -6.07 5.45 -14.98
C GLU A 148 -5.05 6.59 -14.92
N THR A 149 -5.41 7.78 -15.40
CA THR A 149 -4.52 8.94 -15.37
C THR A 149 -4.45 9.53 -13.97
N CYS A 150 -3.25 9.89 -13.52
CA CYS A 150 -3.06 10.51 -12.20
C CYS A 150 -2.92 12.03 -12.29
N ASP A 151 -3.78 12.75 -11.57
CA ASP A 151 -3.80 14.23 -11.52
C ASP A 151 -3.29 14.81 -10.18
N ARG A 152 -2.71 13.98 -9.32
CA ARG A 152 -2.12 14.45 -8.05
C ARG A 152 -0.97 15.42 -8.32
N LYS A 153 -0.93 16.54 -7.57
CA LYS A 153 0.09 17.59 -7.72
C LYS A 153 1.51 17.10 -7.44
N ILE A 154 1.67 16.11 -6.56
CA ILE A 154 2.98 15.56 -6.24
C ILE A 154 3.57 14.71 -7.36
N TYR A 155 2.75 14.31 -8.35
CA TYR A 155 3.20 13.47 -9.45
C TYR A 155 3.90 14.34 -10.51
N PRO A 156 5.23 14.19 -10.73
CA PRO A 156 5.96 15.10 -11.59
C PRO A 156 5.56 14.99 -13.05
N HIS A 157 5.35 16.12 -13.72
CA HIS A 157 5.09 16.20 -15.16
C HIS A 157 6.15 15.47 -16.00
N LEU A 158 7.41 15.51 -15.55
CA LEU A 158 8.54 14.78 -16.16
C LEU A 158 8.33 13.28 -16.28
N ILE A 159 7.48 12.68 -15.44
CA ILE A 159 7.12 11.26 -15.48
C ILE A 159 5.75 11.10 -16.15
N LYS A 160 4.79 11.95 -15.79
CA LYS A 160 3.42 11.93 -16.31
C LYS A 160 3.35 12.03 -17.84
N ASP A 161 4.24 12.79 -18.46
CA ASP A 161 4.21 13.04 -19.90
C ASP A 161 5.06 12.04 -20.71
N ARG A 162 5.60 11.00 -20.04
CA ARG A 162 6.42 9.97 -20.69
C ARG A 162 5.60 8.93 -21.44
N SER A 163 6.25 8.27 -22.38
CA SER A 163 5.64 7.18 -23.15
C SER A 163 5.22 6.00 -22.25
N PRO A 164 4.18 5.24 -22.63
CA PRO A 164 3.70 4.10 -21.83
C PRO A 164 4.77 3.04 -21.53
N LYS A 165 5.76 2.87 -22.42
CA LYS A 165 6.87 1.94 -22.20
C LYS A 165 7.76 2.40 -21.05
N ILE A 166 8.15 3.68 -21.05
CA ILE A 166 9.00 4.26 -19.99
C ILE A 166 8.27 4.19 -18.65
N LYS A 167 6.98 4.56 -18.62
CA LYS A 167 6.16 4.49 -17.41
C LYS A 167 6.13 3.07 -16.80
N LYS A 168 5.95 2.04 -17.63
CA LYS A 168 6.01 0.64 -17.18
C LYS A 168 7.40 0.24 -16.67
N SER A 169 8.48 0.70 -17.31
CA SER A 169 9.84 0.47 -16.82
C SER A 169 10.09 1.11 -15.47
N ILE A 170 9.56 2.32 -15.24
CA ILE A 170 9.62 2.99 -13.93
C ILE A 170 8.86 2.16 -12.88
N ALA A 171 7.64 1.71 -13.20
CA ALA A 171 6.87 0.86 -12.30
C ALA A 171 7.64 -0.43 -11.92
N ALA A 172 8.22 -1.11 -12.90
CA ALA A 172 9.03 -2.30 -12.65
C ALA A 172 10.27 -2.00 -11.79
N GLY A 173 10.96 -0.89 -12.08
CA GLY A 173 12.10 -0.43 -11.30
C GLY A 173 11.76 -0.13 -9.85
N LEU A 174 10.59 0.47 -9.57
CA LEU A 174 10.11 0.73 -8.22
C LEU A 174 9.84 -0.56 -7.44
N VAL A 175 9.27 -1.58 -8.10
CA VAL A 175 9.07 -2.90 -7.47
C VAL A 175 10.40 -3.56 -7.14
N VAL A 176 11.36 -3.56 -8.08
CA VAL A 176 12.70 -4.10 -7.84
C VAL A 176 13.41 -3.34 -6.72
N GLY A 177 13.30 -2.01 -6.71
CA GLY A 177 13.86 -1.15 -5.66
C GLY A 177 13.27 -1.47 -4.29
N SER A 178 11.96 -1.69 -4.20
CA SER A 178 11.28 -2.11 -2.97
C SER A 178 11.81 -3.45 -2.45
N ILE A 179 11.94 -4.45 -3.32
CA ILE A 179 12.51 -5.76 -2.95
C ILE A 179 13.97 -5.60 -2.48
N GLY A 180 14.77 -4.77 -3.15
CA GLY A 180 16.14 -4.47 -2.75
C GLY A 180 16.22 -3.82 -1.37
N LEU A 181 15.36 -2.83 -1.10
CA LEU A 181 15.26 -2.19 0.23
C LEU A 181 14.87 -3.19 1.31
N MET A 182 13.88 -4.04 1.04
CA MET A 182 13.48 -5.12 1.95
C MET A 182 14.65 -6.06 2.27
N SER A 183 15.42 -6.45 1.25
CA SER A 183 16.60 -7.29 1.44
C SER A 183 17.67 -6.62 2.32
N LEU A 184 17.88 -5.31 2.17
CA LEU A 184 18.81 -4.57 3.03
C LEU A 184 18.33 -4.49 4.48
N ILE A 185 17.02 -4.31 4.70
CA ILE A 185 16.43 -4.22 6.05
C ILE A 185 16.60 -5.52 6.83
N TYR A 186 16.47 -6.67 6.18
CA TYR A 186 16.56 -7.97 6.87
C TYR A 186 18.00 -8.52 7.00
N ASN A 187 18.95 -7.97 6.24
CA ASN A 187 20.37 -8.38 6.30
C ASN A 187 21.24 -7.50 7.22
N TYR A 188 20.67 -6.46 7.83
CA TYR A 188 21.31 -5.54 8.79
C TYR A 188 20.45 -5.36 10.02
#